data_AF-A0A8T5XXE4-F1
#
_entry.id   AF-A0A8T5XXE4-F1
#
_cell.length_a   1.000
_cell.length_b   1.000
_cell.length_c   1.000
_cell.angle_alpha   90.00
_cell.angle_beta   90.00
_cell.angle_gamma   90.00
#
_symmetry.space_group_name_H-M   'P 1'
#
loop_
_entity.id
_entity.type
_entity.pdbx_description
1 polymer ?
#
loop_
_entity_poly.entity_id
_entity_poly.type
_entity_poly.pdbx_seq_one_letter_code
_entity_poly.pdbx_strand_id
1 'polypeptide(L)' 'MVNKNKIKNIKELVSRSYEIRFHGISKTVLMSRNRFEEIKDEIIS' A
#
# COMPACT_ATOMS: atom_id res chain seq x y z
N MET A 1 -9.82 -1.98 -7.62
CA MET A 1 -8.85 -3.09 -7.78
C MET A 1 -7.43 -2.52 -7.83
N VAL A 2 -6.65 -2.65 -6.77
CA VAL A 2 -5.23 -2.26 -6.77
C VAL A 2 -4.46 -3.41 -7.42
N ASN A 3 -3.74 -3.14 -8.51
CA ASN A 3 -3.04 -4.18 -9.25
C ASN A 3 -1.76 -4.58 -8.47
N LYS A 4 -1.80 -5.72 -7.77
CA LYS A 4 -0.73 -6.27 -6.91
C LYS A 4 0.64 -6.29 -7.60
N ASN A 5 0.65 -6.65 -8.88
CA ASN A 5 1.86 -6.75 -9.70
C ASN A 5 2.56 -5.40 -9.94
N LYS A 6 1.93 -4.30 -9.51
CA LYS A 6 2.52 -2.96 -9.60
C LYS A 6 3.04 -2.47 -8.26
N ILE A 7 2.87 -3.18 -7.14
CA ILE A 7 3.38 -2.70 -5.84
C ILE A 7 4.86 -3.04 -5.74
N LYS A 8 5.68 -2.02 -5.49
CA LYS A 8 7.11 -2.13 -5.28
C LYS A 8 7.46 -2.31 -3.82
N ASN A 9 6.79 -1.57 -2.94
CA ASN A 9 7.09 -1.56 -1.52
C ASN A 9 5.89 -1.06 -0.71
N ILE A 10 5.71 -1.61 0.49
CA ILE A 10 4.75 -1.16 1.49
C ILE A 10 5.55 -0.87 2.76
N LYS A 11 5.48 0.35 3.27
CA LYS A 11 6.19 0.79 4.47
C LYS A 11 5.22 1.32 5.52
N GLU A 12 5.29 0.82 6.75
CA GLU A 12 4.55 1.40 7.87
C GLU A 12 5.17 2.74 8.28
N LEU A 13 4.31 3.75 8.47
CA LEU A 13 4.67 5.06 8.99
C LEU A 13 4.22 5.18 10.45
N VAL A 14 4.97 5.95 11.23
CA VAL A 14 4.83 6.15 12.68
C VAL A 14 3.42 6.60 13.12
N SER A 15 2.58 7.08 12.20
CA SER A 15 1.25 7.65 12.44
C SER A 15 0.07 6.73 12.09
N ARG A 16 0.23 5.40 12.18
CA ARG A 16 -0.81 4.41 11.81
C ARG A 16 -1.26 4.54 10.36
N SER A 17 -0.31 4.85 9.48
CA SER A 17 -0.53 4.90 8.04
C SER A 17 0.51 4.05 7.34
N TYR A 18 0.17 3.51 6.18
CA TYR A 18 1.07 2.81 5.30
C TYR A 18 1.36 3.66 4.08
N GLU A 19 2.61 3.63 3.66
CA GLU A 19 3.11 4.18 2.42
C GLU A 19 3.25 3.06 1.39
N ILE A 20 2.49 3.14 0.30
CA ILE A 20 2.52 2.17 -0.80
C ILE A 20 3.20 2.83 -2.01
N ARG A 21 4.28 2.20 -2.48
CA ARG A 21 5.01 2.60 -3.68
C ARG A 21 4.73 1.62 -4.81
N PHE A 22 4.62 2.13 -6.03
CA PHE A 22 4.35 1.33 -7.21
C PHE A 22 5.54 1.29 -8.17
N HIS A 23 5.70 0.19 -8.90
CA HIS A 23 6.65 0.06 -10.00
C HIS A 23 6.26 0.99 -11.15
N GLY A 24 7.24 1.72 -11.69
CA GLY A 24 7.05 2.59 -12.85
C GLY A 24 6.27 3.89 -12.58
N ILE A 25 5.85 4.15 -11.34
CA ILE A 25 5.15 5.38 -10.95
C ILE A 25 5.94 6.03 -9.81
N SER A 26 6.34 7.29 -9.96
CA SER A 26 6.99 8.07 -8.88
C SER A 26 6.02 8.46 -7.77
N LYS A 27 4.71 8.25 -7.99
CA LYS A 27 3.66 8.58 -7.06
C LYS A 27 3.60 7.56 -5.93
N THR A 28 3.51 8.09 -4.73
CA THR A 28 3.35 7.34 -3.50
C THR A 28 1.91 7.50 -3.01
N VAL A 29 1.31 6.42 -2.54
CA VAL A 29 -0.03 6.45 -1.96
C VAL A 29 0.09 6.26 -0.45
N LEU A 30 -0.56 7.15 0.30
CA LEU A 30 -0.71 7.02 1.74
C LEU A 30 -2.07 6.39 2.03
N MET A 31 -2.08 5.41 2.92
CA MET A 31 -3.28 4.69 3.32
C MET A 31 -3.34 4.60 4.84
N SER A 32 -4.51 4.79 5.44
CA SER A 32 -4.66 4.57 6.88
C SER A 32 -4.51 3.10 7.23
N ARG A 33 -4.08 2.79 8.45
CA ARG A 33 -3.96 1.42 8.95
C ARG A 33 -5.25 0.65 8.81
N ASN A 34 -6.38 1.23 9.23
CA ASN A 34 -7.69 0.56 9.16
C ASN A 34 -8.01 0.14 7.73
N ARG A 35 -7.84 1.05 6.77
CA ARG A 35 -8.12 0.75 5.37
C ARG A 35 -7.15 -0.28 4.81
N PHE A 36 -5.89 -0.22 5.19
CA PHE A 36 -4.90 -1.21 4.78
C PHE A 36 -5.25 -2.60 5.32
N GLU A 37 -5.58 -2.73 6.60
CA GLU A 37 -5.95 -4.02 7.20
C GLU A 37 -7.21 -4.65 6.54
N GLU A 38 -8.18 -3.84 6.11
CA GLU A 38 -9.36 -4.32 5.38
C GLU A 38 -9.01 -4.96 4.02
N ILE A 39 -7.97 -4.46 3.34
CA ILE A 39 -7.66 -4.83 1.96
C ILE A 39 -6.31 -5.52 1.81
N LYS A 40 -5.55 -5.73 2.91
CA LYS A 40 -4.19 -6.27 2.85
C LYS A 40 -4.16 -7.65 2.22
N ASP A 41 -5.18 -8.47 2.45
CA ASP A 41 -5.27 -9.82 1.88
C ASP A 41 -5.49 -9.74 0.36
N GLU A 42 -6.30 -8.78 -0.10
CA GLU A 42 -6.46 -8.42 -1.51
C GLU A 42 -5.24 -7.73 -2.12
N ILE A 43 -4.20 -7.41 -1.34
CA ILE A 43 -2.97 -6.77 -1.81
C ILE A 43 -1.79 -7.74 -1.78
N ILE A 44 -1.70 -8.59 -0.76
CA ILE A 44 -0.53 -9.43 -0.45
C ILE A 44 -0.69 -10.89 -0.93
N SER A 45 -1.91 -11.39 -1.13
CA SER A 45 -2.18 -12.76 -1.66
C SER A 45 -2.07 -12.86 -3.19
#